data_AF-A0A7J3JS20-F1
#
_entry.id   AF-A0A7J3JS20-F1
#
_cell.length_a   1.000
_cell.length_b   1.000
_cell.length_c   1.000
_cell.angle_alpha   90.00
_cell.angle_beta   90.00
_cell.angle_gamma   90.00
#
_symmetry.space_group_name_H-M   'P 1'
#
loop_
_entity.id
_entity.type
_entity.pdbx_description
1 polymer ?
#
loop_
_entity_poly.entity_id
_entity_poly.type
_entity_poly.pdbx_seq_one_letter_code
_entity_poly.pdbx_strand_id
1 'polypeptide(L)'
;MCILTSDKIPIEVLMTLINTVVLEARRRGATFINIIFYSNSIKDVFKYRDAFTKYIDIGIRIYIEEKQHRLVKILSSCNSIYGSHEDPFIEEFSRETNVNIKIV
;
A
#
# COMPACT_ATOMS: atom_id res chain seq x y z
N MET A 1 -4.99 2.61 -8.29
CA MET A 1 -4.36 3.33 -7.15
C MET A 1 -3.61 2.32 -6.33
N CYS A 2 -2.47 2.70 -5.78
CA CYS A 2 -1.59 1.80 -5.07
C CYS A 2 -1.27 2.34 -3.67
N ILE A 3 -1.24 1.46 -2.69
CA ILE A 3 -0.65 1.68 -1.38
C ILE A 3 0.70 0.97 -1.39
N LEU A 4 1.76 1.66 -0.96
CA LEU A 4 3.03 1.05 -0.60
C LEU A 4 3.14 1.08 0.92
N THR A 5 3.49 -0.05 1.52
CA THR A 5 3.67 -0.18 2.97
C THR A 5 4.62 -1.34 3.28
N SER A 6 5.17 -1.42 4.49
CA SER A 6 5.91 -2.58 5.00
C SER A 6 5.04 -3.49 5.85
N ASP A 7 5.53 -4.70 6.12
CA ASP A 7 4.94 -5.60 7.11
C ASP A 7 5.13 -5.17 8.58
N LYS A 8 5.77 -4.03 8.81
CA LYS A 8 6.01 -3.45 10.15
C LYS A 8 5.05 -2.31 10.48
N ILE A 9 4.21 -1.88 9.54
CA ILE A 9 3.25 -0.81 9.77
C ILE A 9 2.28 -1.17 10.92
N PRO A 10 1.97 -0.23 11.83
CA PRO A 10 0.90 -0.45 12.81
C PRO A 10 -0.45 -0.67 12.10
N ILE A 11 -1.28 -1.57 12.62
CA ILE A 11 -2.56 -1.93 11.98
C ILE A 11 -3.50 -0.72 11.88
N GLU A 12 -3.50 0.17 12.87
CA GLU A 12 -4.32 1.38 12.92
C GLU A 12 -3.93 2.36 11.81
N VAL A 13 -2.63 2.50 11.57
CA VAL A 13 -2.07 3.33 10.49
C VAL A 13 -2.44 2.73 9.13
N LEU A 14 -2.24 1.43 8.96
CA LEU A 14 -2.63 0.73 7.73
C LEU A 14 -4.13 0.88 7.44
N MET A 15 -4.98 0.73 8.46
CA MET A 15 -6.43 0.91 8.33
C MET A 15 -6.80 2.32 7.89
N THR A 16 -6.14 3.34 8.45
CA THR A 16 -6.35 4.74 8.08
C THR A 16 -5.93 4.99 6.63
N LEU A 17 -4.77 4.47 6.23
CA LEU A 17 -4.26 4.56 4.87
C LEU A 17 -5.20 3.88 3.87
N ILE A 18 -5.67 2.67 4.16
CA ILE A 18 -6.63 1.96 3.30
C ILE A 18 -7.95 2.76 3.21
N ASN A 19 -8.49 3.26 4.33
CA ASN A 19 -9.73 4.05 4.31
C ASN A 19 -9.60 5.28 3.39
N THR A 20 -8.51 6.04 3.52
CA THR A 20 -8.29 7.24 2.70
C THR A 20 -8.19 6.90 1.22
N VAL A 21 -7.45 5.85 0.87
CA VAL A 21 -7.28 5.44 -0.53
C VAL A 21 -8.57 4.84 -1.10
N VAL A 22 -9.34 4.11 -0.31
CA VAL A 22 -10.67 3.61 -0.71
C VAL A 22 -11.62 4.77 -1.01
N LEU A 23 -11.66 5.81 -0.17
CA LEU A 23 -12.48 6.99 -0.40
C LEU A 23 -12.10 7.72 -1.70
N GLU A 24 -10.80 7.92 -1.92
CA GLU A 24 -10.30 8.50 -3.16
C GLU A 24 -10.60 7.61 -4.37
N ALA A 25 -10.52 6.29 -4.20
CA ALA A 25 -10.82 5.34 -5.26
C ALA A 25 -12.29 5.38 -5.67
N ARG A 26 -13.20 5.46 -4.70
CA ARG A 26 -14.63 5.68 -4.94
C ARG A 26 -14.89 6.98 -5.68
N ARG A 27 -14.24 8.07 -5.24
CA ARG A 27 -14.37 9.39 -5.89
C ARG A 27 -13.95 9.37 -7.37
N ARG A 28 -13.00 8.50 -7.72
CA ARG A 28 -12.51 8.32 -9.11
C ARG A 28 -13.22 7.21 -9.88
N GLY A 29 -14.21 6.54 -9.30
CA GLY A 29 -14.91 5.42 -9.94
C GLY A 29 -14.04 4.18 -10.15
N ALA A 30 -12.98 3.99 -9.35
CA ALA A 30 -12.14 2.80 -9.44
C ALA A 30 -12.79 1.61 -8.73
N THR A 31 -12.69 0.43 -9.35
CA THR A 31 -13.26 -0.82 -8.82
C THR A 31 -12.28 -1.60 -7.94
N PHE A 32 -11.01 -1.24 -7.94
CA PHE A 32 -9.99 -1.89 -7.13
C PHE A 32 -8.87 -0.94 -6.69
N ILE A 33 -8.22 -1.31 -5.59
CA ILE A 33 -6.95 -0.74 -5.12
C ILE A 33 -5.92 -1.86 -4.97
N ASN A 34 -4.65 -1.52 -5.18
CA ASN A 34 -3.53 -2.42 -4.98
C ASN A 34 -2.83 -2.05 -3.67
N ILE A 35 -2.55 -3.01 -2.80
CA ILE A 35 -1.71 -2.85 -1.62
C ILE A 35 -0.45 -3.66 -1.86
N ILE A 36 0.69 -2.99 -1.83
CA ILE A 36 1.99 -3.56 -2.13
C ILE A 36 2.79 -3.53 -0.83
N PHE A 37 3.04 -4.70 -0.27
CA PHE A 37 3.83 -4.88 0.94
C PHE A 37 5.31 -5.09 0.58
N TYR A 38 6.17 -4.30 1.18
CA TYR A 38 7.57 -4.65 1.35
C TYR A 38 7.69 -5.65 2.50
N SER A 39 7.84 -6.92 2.12
CA SER A 39 7.96 -8.03 3.05
C SER A 39 8.57 -9.23 2.33
N ASN A 40 9.27 -10.06 3.08
CA ASN A 40 9.77 -11.36 2.62
C ASN A 40 8.84 -12.52 3.03
N SER A 41 7.73 -12.22 3.72
CA SER A 41 6.91 -13.22 4.38
C SER A 41 5.42 -12.93 4.22
N ILE A 42 4.76 -13.83 3.49
CA ILE A 42 3.32 -13.77 3.32
C ILE A 42 2.56 -13.87 4.64
N LYS A 43 3.11 -14.59 5.63
CA LYS A 43 2.51 -14.73 6.96
C LYS A 43 2.43 -13.39 7.69
N ASP A 44 3.44 -12.55 7.54
CA ASP A 44 3.50 -11.24 8.19
C ASP A 44 2.52 -10.24 7.58
N VAL A 45 2.13 -10.44 6.31
CA VAL A 45 1.06 -9.67 5.67
C VAL A 45 -0.33 -10.20 6.05
N PHE A 46 -0.48 -11.53 6.19
CA PHE A 46 -1.77 -12.15 6.52
C PHE A 46 -2.34 -11.75 7.89
N LYS A 47 -1.50 -11.26 8.82
CA LYS A 47 -1.99 -10.71 10.10
C LYS A 47 -2.93 -9.51 9.93
N TYR A 48 -2.87 -8.84 8.78
CA TYR A 48 -3.72 -7.70 8.44
C TYR A 48 -5.01 -8.10 7.68
N ARG A 49 -5.33 -9.40 7.57
CA ARG A 49 -6.47 -9.89 6.77
C ARG A 49 -7.76 -9.12 6.99
N ASP A 50 -8.09 -8.83 8.24
CA ASP A 50 -9.36 -8.20 8.60
C ASP A 50 -9.44 -6.75 8.09
N ALA A 51 -8.29 -6.09 7.85
CA ALA A 51 -8.23 -4.79 7.19
C ALA A 51 -8.66 -4.87 5.71
N PHE A 52 -8.34 -5.96 5.04
CA PHE A 52 -8.59 -6.14 3.61
C PHE A 52 -10.03 -6.56 3.32
N THR A 53 -10.67 -7.26 4.25
CA THR A 53 -12.03 -7.80 4.07
C THR A 53 -13.14 -6.82 4.48
N LYS A 54 -12.79 -5.65 5.00
CA LYS A 54 -13.76 -4.64 5.46
C LYS A 54 -14.59 -4.03 4.32
N TYR A 55 -14.09 -4.04 3.09
CA TYR A 55 -14.70 -3.34 1.96
C TYR A 55 -15.33 -4.32 0.98
N ILE A 56 -16.64 -4.18 0.78
CA ILE A 56 -17.44 -5.09 -0.05
C ILE A 56 -17.60 -4.59 -1.50
N ASP A 57 -17.46 -3.28 -1.69
CA ASP A 57 -17.75 -2.56 -2.93
C ASP A 57 -16.50 -2.27 -3.77
N ILE A 58 -15.31 -2.48 -3.20
CA ILE A 58 -14.04 -2.25 -3.88
C ILE A 58 -13.12 -3.47 -3.68
N GLY A 59 -12.54 -3.94 -4.77
CA GLY A 59 -11.59 -5.05 -4.72
C GLY A 59 -10.26 -4.61 -4.13
N ILE A 60 -9.76 -5.32 -3.12
CA ILE A 60 -8.40 -5.14 -2.60
C ILE A 60 -7.50 -6.24 -3.16
N ARG A 61 -6.47 -5.83 -3.91
CA ARG A 61 -5.43 -6.72 -4.45
C ARG A 61 -4.16 -6.56 -3.64
N ILE A 62 -3.60 -7.67 -3.16
CA ILE A 62 -2.43 -7.67 -2.29
C ILE A 62 -1.24 -8.22 -3.06
N TYR A 63 -0.13 -7.50 -3.02
CA TYR A 63 1.16 -7.87 -3.61
C TYR A 63 2.22 -7.85 -2.52
N ILE A 64 3.21 -8.73 -2.62
CA ILE A 64 4.31 -8.85 -1.66
C ILE A 64 5.60 -8.91 -2.46
N GLU A 65 6.56 -8.05 -2.14
CA GLU A 65 7.86 -7.99 -2.80
C GLU A 65 8.94 -7.48 -1.83
N GLU A 66 10.03 -8.22 -1.71
CA GLU A 66 11.18 -7.88 -0.85
C GLU A 66 12.28 -7.13 -1.60
N LYS A 67 12.25 -7.11 -2.94
CA LYS A 67 13.29 -6.50 -3.77
C LYS A 67 12.89 -5.10 -4.22
N GLN A 68 13.61 -4.10 -3.74
CA GLN A 68 13.38 -2.68 -4.06
C GLN A 68 13.26 -2.39 -5.57
N HIS A 69 14.15 -2.93 -6.41
CA HIS A 69 14.09 -2.70 -7.86
C HIS A 69 12.81 -3.26 -8.50
N ARG A 70 12.25 -4.36 -7.95
CA ARG A 70 10.99 -4.92 -8.41
C ARG A 70 9.81 -4.10 -7.92
N LEU A 71 9.85 -3.59 -6.68
CA LEU A 71 8.87 -2.64 -6.18
C LEU A 71 8.77 -1.41 -7.09
N VAL A 72 9.89 -0.79 -7.45
CA VAL A 72 9.90 0.36 -8.36
C VAL A 72 9.21 0.03 -9.69
N LYS A 73 9.48 -1.15 -10.26
CA LYS A 73 8.82 -1.62 -11.50
C LYS A 73 7.32 -1.86 -11.34
N ILE A 74 6.87 -2.36 -10.20
CA ILE A 74 5.43 -2.52 -9.91
C ILE A 74 4.78 -1.13 -9.78
N LEU A 75 5.42 -0.25 -9.02
CA LEU A 75 4.94 1.09 -8.71
C LEU A 75 4.89 2.01 -9.95
N SER A 76 5.77 1.81 -10.94
CA SER A 76 5.72 2.58 -12.19
C SER A 76 4.44 2.37 -13.00
N SER A 77 3.69 1.30 -12.74
CA SER A 77 2.37 1.06 -13.35
C SER A 77 1.21 1.72 -12.58
N CYS A 78 1.48 2.35 -11.45
CA CYS A 78 0.47 2.95 -10.58
C CYS A 78 0.24 4.43 -10.90
N ASN A 79 -1.00 4.82 -11.20
CA ASN A 79 -1.36 6.23 -11.43
C ASN A 79 -1.15 7.14 -10.21
N SER A 80 -1.21 6.58 -9.00
CA SER A 80 -0.95 7.27 -7.74
C SER A 80 -0.56 6.25 -6.70
N ILE A 81 0.46 6.59 -5.92
CA ILE A 81 1.03 5.76 -4.87
C ILE A 81 0.84 6.52 -3.55
N TYR A 82 0.32 5.82 -2.55
CA TYR A 82 0.06 6.33 -1.22
C TYR A 82 0.89 5.57 -0.21
N GLY A 83 1.35 6.25 0.83
CA GLY A 83 2.11 5.67 1.94
C GLY A 83 1.84 6.47 3.22
N SER A 84 2.42 6.05 4.34
CA SER A 84 2.34 6.79 5.61
C SER A 84 3.75 7.12 6.11
N HIS A 85 3.90 8.28 6.76
CA HIS A 85 5.13 8.66 7.47
C HIS A 85 5.38 7.78 8.70
N GLU A 86 4.32 7.15 9.23
CA GLU A 86 4.42 6.24 10.38
C GLU A 86 4.93 4.84 9.99
N ASP A 87 5.21 4.62 8.70
CA ASP A 87 5.86 3.42 8.18
C ASP A 87 7.33 3.74 7.86
N PRO A 88 8.30 3.31 8.70
CA PRO A 88 9.71 3.69 8.56
C PRO A 88 10.32 3.36 7.19
N PHE A 89 9.82 2.29 6.56
CA PHE A 89 10.28 1.86 5.25
C PHE A 89 9.92 2.88 4.15
N ILE A 90 8.77 3.54 4.25
CA ILE A 90 8.28 4.44 3.18
C ILE A 90 9.14 5.68 3.05
N GLU A 91 9.59 6.22 4.18
CA GLU A 91 10.43 7.40 4.18
C GLU A 91 11.81 7.12 3.57
N GLU A 92 12.42 5.98 3.92
CA GLU A 92 13.69 5.53 3.35
C GLU A 92 13.53 5.23 1.85
N PHE A 93 12.52 4.44 1.48
CA PHE A 93 12.26 4.07 0.08
C PHE A 93 12.02 5.30 -0.81
N SER A 94 11.26 6.30 -0.32
CA SER A 94 10.99 7.53 -1.08
C SER A 94 12.26 8.34 -1.32
N ARG A 95 13.20 8.35 -0.37
CA ARG A 95 14.49 9.05 -0.53
C ARG A 95 15.39 8.37 -1.56
N GLU A 96 15.35 7.04 -1.65
CA GLU A 96 16.27 6.26 -2.49
C GLU A 96 15.80 6.07 -3.93
N THR A 97 14.48 6.05 -4.18
CA THR A 97 13.93 5.52 -5.45
C THR A 97 13.35 6.56 -6.40
N ASN A 98 13.35 7.85 -6.05
CA ASN A 98 12.67 8.94 -6.78
C ASN A 98 11.17 8.67 -7.06
N VAL A 99 10.58 7.65 -6.43
CA VAL A 99 9.16 7.35 -6.56
C VAL A 99 8.37 8.39 -5.79
N ASN A 100 7.43 9.07 -6.46
CA ASN A 100 6.57 10.05 -5.82
C ASN A 100 5.46 9.35 -5.04
N ILE A 101 5.58 9.34 -3.72
CA ILE A 101 4.62 8.76 -2.78
C ILE A 101 3.83 9.90 -2.12
N LYS A 102 2.51 9.86 -2.25
CA LYS A 102 1.60 10.76 -1.53
C LYS A 102 1.47 10.27 -0.10
N ILE A 103 2.01 11.04 0.83
CA ILE A 103 1.93 10.66 2.24
C ILE A 103 0.59 11.09 2.84
N VAL A 104 -0.02 10.16 3.58
CA VAL A 104 -1.31 10.30 4.25
C VAL A 104 -1.14 10.04 5.73
#